data_AF-A0A9E3SYN6-F1
#
_entry.id   AF-A0A9E3SYN6-F1
#
_cell.length_a   1.000
_cell.length_b   1.000
_cell.length_c   1.000
_cell.angle_alpha   90.00
_cell.angle_beta   90.00
_cell.angle_gamma   90.00
#
_symmetry.space_group_name_H-M   'P 1'
#
loop_
_entity.id
_entity.type
_entity.pdbx_description
1 polymer ?
#
loop_
_entity_poly.entity_id
_entity_poly.type
_entity_poly.pdbx_seq_one_letter_code
_entity_poly.pdbx_strand_id
1 'polypeptide(L)'
;MSLGSVIPMVVEQNSRVERAYDIFSLLLKERIVLLGTEVSQQAANLIVAQMLFLDSQDAERPIQLYINSPGGDVYAGLAMYDAMQQVHAPVSTVAVGMAASFGTVLLVGGRAGMRYALPHATIHMHQPHGGA
;
A
#
# COMPACT_ATOMS: atom_id res chain seq x y z
N MET A 1 -12.91 8.17 -23.06
CA MET A 1 -12.45 6.83 -23.47
C MET A 1 -11.96 6.13 -22.22
N SER A 2 -12.70 5.12 -21.74
CA SER A 2 -12.17 4.28 -20.66
C SER A 2 -11.02 3.50 -21.27
N LEU A 3 -9.78 3.90 -20.98
CA LEU A 3 -8.67 2.97 -21.05
C LEU A 3 -9.03 1.88 -20.05
N GLY A 4 -9.66 0.80 -20.53
CA GLY A 4 -9.71 -0.44 -19.78
C GLY A 4 -8.27 -0.74 -19.45
N SER A 5 -7.88 -0.48 -18.20
CA SER A 5 -6.49 -0.50 -17.76
C SER A 5 -5.96 -1.89 -17.99
N VAL A 6 -5.28 -2.11 -19.12
CA VAL A 6 -4.59 -3.36 -19.40
C VAL A 6 -3.46 -3.41 -18.41
N ILE A 7 -3.63 -4.17 -17.33
CA ILE A 7 -2.55 -4.44 -16.38
C ILE A 7 -1.55 -5.33 -17.13
N PRO A 8 -0.29 -4.88 -17.31
CA PRO A 8 0.69 -5.66 -18.03
C PRO A 8 0.96 -7.00 -17.33
N MET A 9 1.08 -8.05 -18.13
CA MET A 9 1.49 -9.38 -17.68
C MET A 9 2.98 -9.57 -17.95
N VAL A 10 3.66 -10.25 -17.04
CA VAL A 10 5.08 -10.60 -17.12
C VAL A 10 5.22 -12.11 -16.97
N VAL A 11 6.05 -12.72 -17.82
CA VAL A 11 6.31 -14.17 -17.81
C VAL A 11 7.66 -14.42 -17.16
N GLU A 12 7.68 -15.15 -16.05
CA GLU A 12 8.89 -15.68 -15.43
C GLU A 12 9.16 -17.11 -15.97
N GLN A 13 10.34 -17.32 -16.56
CA GLN A 13 10.82 -18.64 -16.96
C GLN A 13 11.69 -19.24 -15.86
N ASN A 14 11.12 -20.13 -15.04
CA ASN A 14 11.90 -20.91 -14.08
C ASN A 14 12.05 -22.34 -14.59
N SER A 15 13.21 -22.65 -15.17
CA SER A 15 13.84 -23.94 -15.54
C SER A 15 13.00 -25.03 -16.25
N ARG A 16 11.70 -25.17 -15.97
CA ARG A 16 10.75 -26.17 -16.50
C ARG A 16 9.29 -25.69 -16.55
N VAL A 17 8.92 -24.56 -15.94
CA VAL A 17 7.53 -24.05 -15.91
C VAL A 17 7.52 -22.54 -16.14
N GLU A 18 6.71 -22.09 -17.10
CA GLU A 18 6.41 -20.67 -17.29
C GLU A 18 5.27 -20.25 -16.35
N ARG A 19 5.45 -19.15 -15.61
CA ARG A 19 4.39 -18.54 -14.81
C ARG A 19 4.18 -17.11 -15.27
N ALA A 20 2.93 -16.76 -15.55
CA ALA A 20 2.53 -15.40 -15.89
C ALA A 20 1.94 -14.73 -14.65
N TYR A 21 2.45 -13.55 -14.32
CA TYR A 21 1.98 -12.71 -13.23
C TYR A 21 1.61 -11.34 -13.78
N ASP A 22 0.58 -10.70 -13.25
CA ASP A 22 0.41 -9.28 -13.48
C ASP A 22 1.47 -8.48 -12.71
N ILE A 23 1.74 -7.24 -13.13
CA ILE A 23 2.80 -6.42 -12.53
C ILE A 23 2.59 -6.19 -11.02
N PHE A 24 1.35 -6.09 -10.53
CA PHE A 24 1.08 -5.91 -9.10
C PHE A 24 1.35 -7.20 -8.32
N SER A 25 1.00 -8.36 -8.88
CA SER A 25 1.36 -9.66 -8.30
C SER A 25 2.88 -9.86 -8.19
N LEU A 26 3.67 -9.39 -9.17
CA LEU A 26 5.12 -9.41 -9.07
C LEU A 26 5.65 -8.50 -7.95
N LEU A 27 5.10 -7.28 -7.84
CA LEU A 27 5.46 -6.37 -6.74
C LEU A 27 5.11 -6.97 -5.38
N LEU A 28 3.93 -7.61 -5.25
CA LEU A 28 3.51 -8.26 -4.02
C LEU A 28 4.46 -9.40 -3.63
N LYS A 29 4.95 -10.18 -4.60
CA LYS A 29 5.97 -11.23 -4.35
C LYS A 29 7.26 -10.64 -3.78
N GLU A 30 7.60 -9.41 -4.15
CA GLU A 30 8.71 -8.64 -3.56
C GLU A 30 8.31 -7.80 -2.33
N ARG A 31 7.12 -8.05 -1.77
CA ARG A 31 6.56 -7.42 -0.57
C ARG A 31 6.32 -5.92 -0.72
N ILE A 32 6.03 -5.48 -1.95
CA ILE A 32 5.67 -4.11 -2.29
C ILE A 32 4.15 -4.04 -2.45
N VAL A 33 3.51 -3.22 -1.62
CA VAL A 33 2.06 -2.95 -1.63
C VAL A 33 1.83 -1.51 -2.06
N LEU A 34 0.82 -1.28 -2.91
CA LEU A 34 0.50 0.05 -3.45
C LEU A 34 -0.86 0.54 -2.94
N LEU A 35 -0.85 1.71 -2.32
CA LEU A 35 -2.02 2.57 -2.13
C LEU A 35 -1.95 3.70 -3.16
N GLY A 36 -2.39 3.42 -4.40
CA GLY A 36 -2.36 4.36 -5.52
C GLY A 36 -3.68 5.07 -5.81
N THR A 37 -4.66 4.96 -4.90
CA THR A 37 -6.02 5.45 -5.07
C THR A 37 -6.49 6.19 -3.81
N GLU A 38 -7.72 6.70 -3.85
CA GLU A 38 -8.43 7.12 -2.64
C GLU A 38 -8.50 5.97 -1.62
N VAL A 39 -8.40 6.33 -0.34
CA VAL A 39 -8.67 5.43 0.77
C VAL A 39 -10.17 5.13 0.79
N SER A 40 -10.52 3.90 0.43
CA SER A 40 -11.89 3.39 0.39
C SER A 40 -11.97 2.03 1.07
N GLN A 41 -13.18 1.57 1.39
CA GLN A 41 -13.39 0.24 1.97
C GLN A 41 -12.80 -0.89 1.09
N GLN A 42 -12.91 -0.75 -0.24
CA GLN A 42 -12.36 -1.73 -1.17
C GLN A 42 -10.82 -1.73 -1.13
N ALA A 43 -10.20 -0.55 -1.18
CA ALA A 43 -8.74 -0.44 -1.07
C ALA A 43 -8.25 -0.97 0.28
N ALA A 44 -8.96 -0.67 1.37
CA ALA A 44 -8.63 -1.14 2.71
C ALA A 44 -8.64 -2.65 2.80
N ASN A 45 -9.72 -3.31 2.35
CA ASN A 45 -9.80 -4.76 2.36
C ASN A 45 -8.67 -5.43 1.55
N LEU A 46 -8.32 -4.87 0.39
CA LEU A 46 -7.20 -5.39 -0.41
C LEU A 46 -5.85 -5.21 0.29
N ILE A 47 -5.58 -4.04 0.88
CA ILE A 47 -4.30 -3.77 1.54
C ILE A 47 -4.16 -4.61 2.83
N VAL A 48 -5.23 -4.71 3.63
CA VAL A 48 -5.25 -5.56 4.83
C VAL A 48 -4.98 -7.02 4.44
N ALA A 49 -5.66 -7.54 3.42
CA ALA A 49 -5.44 -8.91 2.95
C ALA A 49 -3.99 -9.13 2.48
N GLN A 50 -3.41 -8.18 1.75
CA GLN A 50 -2.01 -8.24 1.32
C GLN A 50 -1.04 -8.23 2.51
N MET A 51 -1.26 -7.38 3.51
CA MET A 51 -0.42 -7.32 4.71
C MET A 51 -0.44 -8.63 5.49
N LEU A 52 -1.64 -9.17 5.76
CA LEU A 52 -1.80 -10.46 6.44
C LEU A 52 -1.15 -11.61 5.66
N PHE A 53 -1.33 -11.61 4.33
CA PHE A 53 -0.70 -12.60 3.47
C PHE A 53 0.83 -12.53 3.56
N LEU A 54 1.41 -11.34 3.42
CA LEU A 54 2.85 -11.15 3.47
C LEU A 54 3.44 -11.49 4.84
N ASP A 55 2.77 -11.12 5.93
CA ASP A 55 3.17 -11.48 7.30
C ASP A 55 3.20 -13.00 7.48
N SER A 56 2.19 -13.72 6.94
CA SER A 56 2.11 -15.18 6.99
C SER A 56 3.23 -15.89 6.22
N GLN A 57 3.78 -15.24 5.18
CA GLN A 57 4.86 -15.80 4.37
C GLN A 57 6.24 -15.63 5.03
N ASP A 58 6.48 -14.45 5.62
CA ASP A 58 7.72 -14.11 6.30
C ASP A 58 7.45 -12.92 7.21
N ALA A 59 7.41 -13.19 8.51
CA ALA A 59 7.04 -12.22 9.54
C ALA A 59 8.21 -11.29 9.95
N GLU A 60 9.42 -11.57 9.47
CA GLU A 60 10.62 -10.78 9.78
C GLU A 60 11.00 -9.85 8.62
N ARG A 61 10.71 -10.25 7.37
CA ARG A 61 11.05 -9.47 6.20
C ARG A 61 10.13 -8.24 6.07
N PRO A 62 10.66 -7.02 5.88
CA PRO A 62 9.83 -5.82 5.77
C PRO A 62 8.78 -5.86 4.66
N ILE A 63 7.64 -5.20 4.90
CA ILE A 63 6.62 -4.89 3.89
C ILE A 63 6.80 -3.43 3.48
N GLN A 64 6.80 -3.13 2.19
CA GLN A 64 6.95 -1.77 1.68
C GLN A 64 5.61 -1.25 1.14
N LEU A 65 5.00 -0.32 1.88
CA LEU A 65 3.78 0.37 1.48
C LEU A 65 4.11 1.68 0.75
N TYR A 66 3.85 1.71 -0.55
CA TYR A 66 3.98 2.90 -1.39
C TYR A 66 2.66 3.64 -1.44
N ILE A 67 2.68 4.93 -1.08
CA ILE A 67 1.48 5.75 -0.88
C ILE A 67 1.46 6.89 -1.90
N ASN A 68 0.43 6.87 -2.75
CA ASN A 68 0.02 7.97 -3.62
C ASN A 68 -1.50 8.14 -3.50
N SER A 69 -1.94 8.87 -2.47
CA SER A 69 -3.34 8.95 -2.10
C SER A 69 -3.75 10.35 -1.66
N PRO A 70 -4.93 10.85 -2.11
CA PRO A 70 -5.54 12.06 -1.57
C PRO A 70 -6.14 11.86 -0.16
N GLY A 71 -6.05 10.66 0.41
CA GLY A 71 -6.78 10.25 1.60
C GLY A 71 -8.15 9.69 1.22
N GLY A 72 -9.13 9.80 2.11
CA GLY A 72 -10.47 9.26 1.88
C GLY A 72 -11.17 8.90 3.20
N ASP A 73 -11.88 7.78 3.21
CA ASP A 73 -12.68 7.32 4.34
C ASP A 73 -11.81 7.03 5.58
N VAL A 74 -12.20 7.62 6.70
CA VAL A 74 -11.49 7.54 7.98
C VAL A 74 -11.45 6.12 8.53
N TYR A 75 -12.57 5.38 8.47
CA TYR A 75 -12.65 4.04 9.05
C TYR A 75 -11.91 3.01 8.20
N ALA A 76 -11.98 3.13 6.88
CA ALA A 76 -11.18 2.35 5.95
C ALA A 76 -9.68 2.60 6.16
N GLY A 77 -9.30 3.86 6.38
CA GLY A 77 -7.93 4.23 6.74
C GLY A 77 -7.48 3.64 8.07
N LEU A 78 -8.33 3.68 9.10
CA LEU A 78 -8.04 3.05 10.40
C LEU A 78 -7.87 1.53 10.27
N ALA A 79 -8.67 0.85 9.45
CA ALA A 79 -8.51 -0.58 9.22
C ALA A 79 -7.14 -0.93 8.62
N MET A 80 -6.65 -0.13 7.66
CA MET A 80 -5.29 -0.29 7.13
C MET A 80 -4.24 -0.01 8.19
N TYR A 81 -4.41 1.07 8.96
CA TYR A 81 -3.47 1.45 10.03
C TYR A 81 -3.36 0.36 11.09
N ASP A 82 -4.47 -0.15 11.60
CA ASP A 82 -4.48 -1.20 12.61
C ASP A 82 -3.83 -2.49 12.07
N ALA A 83 -4.05 -2.84 10.80
CA ALA A 83 -3.35 -3.96 10.17
C ALA A 83 -1.84 -3.75 10.11
N MET A 84 -1.36 -2.54 9.80
CA MET A 84 0.07 -2.20 9.84
C MET A 84 0.68 -2.39 11.24
N GLN A 85 -0.11 -2.13 12.29
CA GLN A 85 0.32 -2.30 13.67
C GLN A 85 0.22 -3.75 14.16
N GLN A 86 -0.68 -4.54 13.58
CA GLN A 86 -0.99 -5.91 13.99
C GLN A 86 -0.07 -6.95 13.37
N VAL A 87 0.43 -6.73 12.15
CA VAL A 87 1.44 -7.61 11.53
C VAL A 87 2.78 -7.53 12.26
N HIS A 88 3.51 -8.64 12.29
CA HIS A 88 4.84 -8.70 12.93
C HIS A 88 5.90 -8.06 12.02
N ALA A 89 5.76 -8.25 10.70
CA ALA A 89 6.68 -7.72 9.72
C ALA A 89 6.75 -6.18 9.80
N PRO A 90 7.96 -5.59 9.83
CA PRO A 90 8.08 -4.14 9.90
C PRO A 90 7.54 -3.50 8.62
N VAL A 91 6.57 -2.59 8.76
CA VAL A 91 5.98 -1.87 7.63
C VAL A 91 6.79 -0.60 7.34
N SER A 92 7.51 -0.61 6.22
CA SER A 92 8.13 0.57 5.61
C SER A 92 7.08 1.34 4.81
N THR A 93 7.15 2.67 4.83
CA THR A 93 6.21 3.52 4.08
C THR A 93 6.97 4.52 3.22
N VAL A 94 6.49 4.74 2.00
CA VAL A 94 7.11 5.64 1.04
C VAL A 94 6.05 6.51 0.36
N ALA A 95 6.12 7.83 0.56
CA ALA A 95 5.30 8.76 -0.21
C ALA A 95 5.86 8.93 -1.63
N VAL A 96 5.00 8.67 -2.63
CA VAL A 96 5.30 8.85 -4.05
C VAL A 96 4.18 9.68 -4.68
N GLY A 97 4.48 10.90 -5.12
CA GLY A 97 3.46 11.82 -5.61
C GLY A 97 2.82 12.59 -4.46
N MET A 98 1.74 12.06 -3.87
CA MET A 98 1.03 12.74 -2.80
C MET A 98 0.61 11.79 -1.67
N ALA A 99 0.81 12.21 -0.43
CA ALA A 99 0.14 11.64 0.73
C ALA A 99 -0.66 12.76 1.39
N ALA A 100 -1.99 12.70 1.30
CA ALA A 100 -2.87 13.70 1.89
C ALA A 100 -3.89 13.06 2.85
N SER A 101 -4.34 13.83 3.85
CA SER A 101 -5.37 13.40 4.79
C SER A 101 -5.01 12.04 5.43
N PHE A 102 -5.87 11.02 5.31
CA PHE A 102 -5.58 9.68 5.83
C PHE A 102 -4.38 9.00 5.16
N GLY A 103 -4.01 9.39 3.93
CA GLY A 103 -2.74 8.96 3.32
C GLY A 103 -1.52 9.44 4.11
N THR A 104 -1.59 10.64 4.71
CA THR A 104 -0.55 11.15 5.61
C THR A 104 -0.49 10.34 6.91
N VAL A 105 -1.65 9.96 7.46
CA VAL A 105 -1.72 9.12 8.67
C VAL A 105 -1.04 7.77 8.44
N LEU A 106 -1.35 7.12 7.31
CA LEU A 106 -0.71 5.85 6.93
C LEU A 106 0.80 6.03 6.71
N LEU A 107 1.22 7.11 6.04
CA LEU A 107 2.64 7.42 5.86
C LEU A 107 3.39 7.55 7.19
N VAL A 108 2.84 8.30 8.16
CA VAL A 108 3.51 8.48 9.45
C VAL A 108 3.37 7.26 10.37
N GLY A 109 2.42 6.37 10.07
CA GLY A 109 2.15 5.11 10.77
C GLY A 109 3.14 3.99 10.48
N GLY A 110 3.99 4.12 9.45
CA GLY A 110 5.07 3.16 9.21
C GLY A 110 6.03 3.04 10.40
N ARG A 111 6.79 1.94 10.42
CA ARG A 111 7.81 1.66 11.45
C ARG A 111 8.76 2.85 11.60
N ALA A 112 9.06 3.23 12.85
CA ALA A 112 10.01 4.31 13.15
C ALA A 112 11.37 4.06 12.45
N GLY A 113 11.89 5.08 11.76
CA GLY A 113 13.11 4.98 10.95
C GLY A 113 12.90 4.45 9.53
N MET A 114 11.69 3.99 9.18
CA MET A 114 11.33 3.42 7.87
C MET A 114 10.16 4.18 7.21
N ARG A 115 10.17 5.51 7.33
CA ARG A 115 9.16 6.40 6.77
C ARG A 115 9.86 7.38 5.85
N TYR A 116 9.57 7.27 4.56
CA TYR A 116 10.30 7.96 3.51
C TYR A 116 9.36 8.77 2.63
N ALA A 117 9.90 9.79 1.98
CA ALA A 117 9.21 10.54 0.94
C ALA A 117 10.20 10.78 -0.21
N LEU A 118 9.72 10.65 -1.45
CA LEU A 118 10.52 11.06 -2.61
C LEU A 118 10.66 12.59 -2.66
N PRO A 119 11.70 13.14 -3.33
CA PRO A 119 12.03 14.56 -3.28
C PRO A 119 10.92 15.53 -3.72
N HIS A 120 9.97 15.06 -4.54
CA HIS A 120 8.85 15.85 -5.05
C HIS A 120 7.50 15.40 -4.48
N ALA A 121 7.49 14.47 -3.52
CA ALA A 121 6.26 14.05 -2.89
C ALA A 121 5.72 15.18 -2.00
N THR A 122 4.41 15.42 -2.03
CA THR A 122 3.76 16.36 -1.14
C THR A 122 3.06 15.63 0.01
N ILE A 123 3.13 16.21 1.21
CA ILE A 123 2.51 15.68 2.42
C ILE A 123 1.52 16.71 2.94
N HIS A 124 0.24 16.37 2.96
CA HIS A 124 -0.84 17.29 3.33
C HIS A 124 -1.61 16.74 4.53
N MET A 125 -1.57 17.44 5.65
CA MET A 125 -2.38 17.13 6.83
C MET A 125 -3.46 18.19 7.01
N HIS A 126 -4.68 17.74 7.28
CA HIS A 126 -5.79 18.61 7.67
C HIS A 126 -6.71 17.83 8.62
N GLN A 127 -7.56 18.54 9.36
CA GLN A 127 -8.58 17.90 10.20
C GLN A 127 -9.55 17.07 9.36
N PRO A 128 -10.05 15.91 9.83
CA PRO A 128 -11.03 15.14 9.09
C PRO A 128 -12.26 16.01 8.79
N HIS A 129 -12.76 15.92 7.57
CA HIS A 129 -14.01 16.55 7.17
C HIS A 129 -15.13 15.52 7.29
N GLY A 130 -16.14 15.83 8.10
CA GLY A 130 -17.32 14.98 8.29
C GLY A 130 -18.48 15.83 8.77
N GLY A 131 -19.64 15.65 8.14
CA GLY A 131 -20.94 16.14 8.58
C GLY A 131 -21.81 14.94 8.95
N ALA A 132 -22.64 15.10 9.99
CA ALA A 132 -23.52 14.06 10.53
C ALA A 132 -24.49 13.48 9.49
#